data_AF-A0A7C6ZIV4-F1
#
_entry.id   AF-A0A7C6ZIV4-F1
#
_cell.length_a   1.000
_cell.length_b   1.000
_cell.length_c   1.000
_cell.angle_alpha   90.00
_cell.angle_beta   90.00
_cell.angle_gamma   90.00
#
_symmetry.space_group_name_H-M   'P 1'
#
loop_
_entity.id
_entity.type
_entity.pdbx_description
1 polymer ?
#
loop_
_entity_poly.entity_id
_entity_poly.type
_entity_poly.pdbx_seq_one_letter_code
_entity_poly.pdbx_strand_id
1 'polypeptide(L)'
;MSSGRSWNGLESYVSDVSDVLQTVVSEIRGENRDLTLHDTALPESKVKIETQSGPRFFRPTWAEVNLKVLKENVKELISLTAPGAVMMAVVKASSYGHGAVPVAKACLEAGAKWLGVALLEEALELRRAGITSPVLVLGAIPPEGMEVAVREEISFT
;
A
#
# COMPACT_ATOMS: atom_id res chain seq x y z
N MET A 1 -9.90 23.91 -24.14
CA MET A 1 -10.20 22.56 -24.62
C MET A 1 -9.29 21.58 -23.89
N SER A 2 -9.71 21.08 -22.72
CA SER A 2 -8.98 20.05 -21.97
C SER A 2 -9.54 18.69 -22.36
N SER A 3 -8.78 17.91 -23.13
CA SER A 3 -9.13 16.52 -23.43
C SER A 3 -8.95 15.69 -22.15
N GLY A 4 -10.04 15.41 -21.45
CA GLY A 4 -10.06 14.39 -20.41
C GLY A 4 -9.70 13.05 -21.02
N ARG A 5 -8.57 12.46 -20.63
CA ARG A 5 -8.23 11.08 -20.99
C ARG A 5 -9.06 10.13 -20.12
N SER A 6 -9.79 9.23 -20.76
CA SER A 6 -10.56 8.19 -20.08
C SER A 6 -9.62 7.10 -19.55
N TRP A 7 -9.82 6.74 -18.28
CA TRP A 7 -9.09 5.69 -17.58
C TRP A 7 -9.76 4.34 -17.77
N ASN A 8 -10.01 3.93 -19.02
CA ASN A 8 -10.79 2.72 -19.32
C ASN A 8 -9.91 1.49 -19.65
N GLY A 9 -8.63 1.48 -19.26
CA GLY A 9 -7.66 0.46 -19.69
C GLY A 9 -6.76 -0.16 -18.62
N LEU A 10 -6.89 0.23 -17.34
CA LEU A 10 -6.02 -0.25 -16.25
C LEU A 10 -6.62 -1.41 -15.44
N GLU A 11 -7.81 -1.91 -15.80
CA GLU A 11 -8.52 -2.94 -15.03
C GLU A 11 -7.90 -4.34 -15.14
N SER A 12 -6.92 -4.58 -16.02
CA SER A 12 -6.43 -5.95 -16.28
C SER A 12 -5.06 -6.32 -15.71
N TYR A 13 -4.18 -5.40 -15.29
CA TYR A 13 -2.81 -5.79 -14.96
C TYR A 13 -2.14 -4.86 -13.92
N VAL A 14 -2.47 -5.08 -12.65
CA VAL A 14 -1.66 -4.63 -11.52
C VAL A 14 -1.50 -5.84 -10.60
N SER A 15 -0.33 -6.47 -10.63
CA SER A 15 -0.04 -7.65 -9.81
C SER A 15 0.41 -7.32 -8.39
N ASP A 16 1.02 -6.15 -8.18
CA ASP A 16 1.62 -5.73 -6.90
C ASP A 16 1.43 -4.21 -6.68
N VAL A 17 1.28 -3.78 -5.42
CA VAL A 17 1.32 -2.35 -5.00
C VAL A 17 2.60 -1.66 -5.49
N SER A 18 3.70 -2.40 -5.62
CA SER A 18 4.96 -1.92 -6.19
C SER A 18 4.78 -1.42 -7.63
N ASP A 19 3.96 -2.09 -8.45
CA ASP A 19 3.72 -1.73 -9.84
C ASP A 19 2.93 -0.41 -9.96
N VAL A 20 1.93 -0.21 -9.08
CA VAL A 20 1.16 1.04 -9.02
C VAL A 20 2.05 2.20 -8.61
N LEU A 21 2.87 2.01 -7.58
CA LEU A 21 3.74 3.07 -7.08
C LEU A 21 4.83 3.43 -8.09
N GLN A 22 5.43 2.43 -8.76
CA GLN A 22 6.40 2.66 -9.82
C GLN A 22 5.78 3.38 -11.02
N THR A 23 4.54 3.06 -11.38
CA THR A 23 3.79 3.78 -12.43
C THR A 23 3.56 5.24 -12.05
N VAL A 24 3.15 5.52 -10.82
CA VAL A 24 2.98 6.91 -10.35
C VAL A 24 4.31 7.67 -10.34
N VAL A 25 5.41 7.02 -9.93
CA VAL A 25 6.75 7.63 -9.94
C VAL A 25 7.21 7.94 -11.37
N SER A 26 7.02 7.04 -12.34
CA SER A 26 7.41 7.27 -13.73
C SER A 26 6.58 8.38 -14.38
N GLU A 27 5.27 8.46 -14.08
CA GLU A 27 4.41 9.55 -14.52
C GLU A 27 4.85 10.91 -13.95
N ILE A 28 5.17 10.99 -12.64
CA ILE A 28 5.68 12.22 -12.02
C ILE A 28 6.99 12.68 -12.69
N ARG A 29 7.83 11.73 -13.10
CA ARG A 29 9.09 12.02 -13.82
C ARG A 29 8.90 12.42 -15.28
N GLY A 30 7.71 12.26 -15.85
CA GLY A 30 7.47 12.46 -17.27
C GLY A 30 8.14 11.41 -18.15
N GLU A 31 8.56 10.27 -17.58
CA GLU A 31 9.14 9.16 -18.31
C GLU A 31 8.02 8.27 -18.86
N ASN A 32 7.48 8.63 -20.02
CA ASN A 32 6.49 7.82 -20.70
C ASN A 32 7.19 6.62 -21.35
N ARG A 33 7.38 5.53 -20.60
CA ARG A 33 7.75 4.24 -21.20
C ARG A 33 6.49 3.50 -21.56
N ASP A 34 6.37 3.18 -22.85
CA ASP A 34 5.45 2.16 -23.34
C ASP A 34 5.73 0.88 -22.56
N LEU A 35 4.83 0.52 -21.64
CA LEU A 35 4.87 -0.75 -20.92
C LEU A 35 4.36 -1.85 -21.87
N THR A 36 5.03 -2.01 -23.01
CA THR A 36 4.99 -3.29 -23.71
C THR A 36 5.79 -4.25 -22.83
N LEU A 37 5.09 -4.98 -21.97
CA LEU A 37 5.67 -6.09 -21.25
C LEU A 37 6.22 -7.06 -22.29
N HIS A 38 7.55 -7.16 -22.38
CA HIS A 38 8.13 -8.38 -22.90
C HIS A 38 7.69 -9.50 -21.96
N ASP A 39 6.83 -10.37 -22.47
CA ASP A 39 6.52 -11.68 -21.89
C ASP A 39 7.83 -12.44 -21.69
N THR A 40 8.48 -12.15 -20.58
CA THR A 40 9.70 -12.81 -20.15
C THR A 40 9.23 -13.88 -19.21
N ALA A 41 9.02 -15.06 -19.79
CA ALA A 41 8.82 -16.32 -19.10
C ALA A 41 9.72 -16.38 -17.86
N LEU A 42 9.13 -16.81 -16.74
CA LEU A 42 9.86 -17.11 -15.50
C LEU A 42 11.10 -17.95 -15.85
N PRO A 43 12.33 -17.53 -15.50
CA PRO A 43 13.51 -18.34 -15.77
C PRO A 43 13.40 -19.66 -15.00
N GLU A 44 13.50 -20.78 -15.72
CA GLU A 44 13.41 -22.16 -15.21
C GLU A 44 14.59 -22.58 -14.30
N SER A 45 15.00 -21.74 -13.35
CA SER A 45 15.94 -22.14 -12.31
C SER A 45 15.20 -22.29 -10.99
N LYS A 46 14.81 -23.54 -10.70
CA LYS A 46 14.28 -23.96 -9.40
C LYS A 46 15.26 -23.59 -8.30
N VAL A 47 15.00 -22.51 -7.57
CA VAL A 47 15.61 -22.28 -6.27
C VAL A 47 14.85 -23.16 -5.26
N LYS A 48 15.58 -24.12 -4.68
CA LYS A 48 15.09 -24.95 -3.58
C LYS A 48 14.97 -24.05 -2.35
N ILE A 49 13.78 -23.57 -2.04
CA ILE A 49 13.55 -22.77 -0.84
C ILE A 49 13.66 -23.69 0.37
N GLU A 50 14.79 -23.62 1.08
CA GLU A 50 14.90 -24.09 2.45
C GLU A 50 13.93 -23.25 3.30
N THR A 51 12.83 -23.88 3.71
CA THR A 51 11.78 -23.24 4.49
C THR A 51 12.32 -22.98 5.90
N GLN A 52 12.72 -21.74 6.17
CA GLN A 52 12.75 -21.24 7.54
C GLN A 52 11.32 -21.26 8.08
N SER A 53 11.19 -21.69 9.33
CA SER A 53 9.98 -22.25 9.95
C SER A 53 8.81 -21.27 10.03
N GLY A 54 8.04 -21.15 8.95
CA GLY A 54 6.75 -20.45 8.89
C GLY A 54 5.56 -21.42 8.99
N PRO A 55 4.33 -20.91 9.24
CA PRO A 55 3.13 -21.73 9.30
C PRO A 55 2.98 -22.54 8.00
N ARG A 56 2.67 -23.84 8.12
CA ARG A 56 2.38 -24.70 6.96
C ARG A 56 1.08 -24.23 6.31
N PHE A 57 1.19 -23.61 5.15
CA PHE A 57 0.04 -23.30 4.31
C PHE A 57 -0.47 -24.59 3.66
N PHE A 58 -1.75 -24.90 3.82
CA PHE A 58 -2.39 -26.10 3.23
C PHE A 58 -2.75 -25.90 1.74
N ARG A 59 -2.66 -24.67 1.22
CA ARG A 59 -2.89 -24.35 -0.19
C ARG A 59 -1.56 -23.98 -0.85
N PRO A 60 -1.32 -24.41 -2.10
CA PRO A 60 -0.07 -24.12 -2.79
C PRO A 60 0.02 -22.67 -3.32
N THR A 61 -1.10 -21.95 -3.37
CA THR A 61 -1.17 -20.57 -3.88
C THR A 61 -0.97 -19.55 -2.77
N TRP A 62 -0.07 -18.60 -2.99
CA TRP A 62 0.25 -17.51 -2.08
C TRP A 62 0.69 -16.27 -2.89
N ALA A 63 0.65 -15.10 -2.25
CA ALA A 63 1.16 -13.85 -2.81
C ALA A 63 2.42 -13.43 -2.05
N GLU A 64 3.49 -13.11 -2.77
CA GLU A 64 4.70 -12.54 -2.20
C GLU A 64 4.60 -11.01 -2.18
N VAL A 65 4.97 -10.39 -1.07
CA VAL A 65 4.98 -8.94 -0.94
C VAL A 65 6.38 -8.48 -0.56
N ASN A 66 7.02 -7.71 -1.44
CA ASN A 66 8.38 -7.23 -1.19
C ASN A 66 8.36 -5.88 -0.44
N LEU A 67 8.44 -5.95 0.89
CA LEU A 67 8.45 -4.75 1.74
C LEU A 67 9.70 -3.86 1.56
N LYS A 68 10.79 -4.38 0.99
CA LYS A 68 11.97 -3.57 0.71
C LYS A 68 11.69 -2.61 -0.45
N VAL A 69 11.14 -3.12 -1.55
CA VAL A 69 10.75 -2.32 -2.72
C VAL A 69 9.71 -1.28 -2.34
N LEU A 70 8.70 -1.66 -1.55
CA LEU A 70 7.71 -0.72 -1.02
C LEU A 70 8.37 0.46 -0.26
N LYS A 71 9.34 0.19 0.62
CA LYS A 71 10.04 1.24 1.38
C LYS A 71 10.83 2.18 0.47
N GLU A 72 11.49 1.64 -0.55
CA GLU A 72 12.23 2.43 -1.55
C GLU A 72 11.28 3.37 -2.30
N ASN A 73 10.14 2.85 -2.77
CA ASN A 73 9.11 3.64 -3.45
C ASN A 73 8.57 4.76 -2.55
N VAL A 74 8.28 4.48 -1.27
CA VAL A 74 7.79 5.49 -0.33
C VAL A 74 8.83 6.59 -0.11
N LYS A 75 10.11 6.24 0.07
CA LYS A 75 11.18 7.24 0.22
C LYS A 75 11.31 8.12 -1.02
N GLU A 76 11.23 7.52 -2.20
CA GLU A 76 11.29 8.23 -3.46
C GLU A 76 10.11 9.19 -3.62
N LEU A 77 8.89 8.74 -3.35
CA LEU A 77 7.70 9.59 -3.38
C LEU A 77 7.83 10.79 -2.42
N ILE A 78 8.28 10.56 -1.19
CA ILE A 78 8.55 11.64 -0.22
C ILE A 78 9.56 12.64 -0.80
N SER A 79 10.64 12.17 -1.43
CA SER A 79 11.67 13.04 -2.03
C SER A 79 11.15 13.93 -3.17
N LEU A 80 10.07 13.53 -3.82
CA LEU A 80 9.42 14.28 -4.90
C LEU A 80 8.39 15.29 -4.40
N THR A 81 8.05 15.27 -3.11
CA THR A 81 7.09 16.21 -2.52
C THR A 81 7.73 17.58 -2.22
N ALA A 82 6.89 18.61 -2.10
CA ALA A 82 7.35 19.94 -1.71
C ALA A 82 7.97 19.93 -0.30
N PRO A 83 8.96 20.80 -0.01
CA PRO A 83 9.54 20.91 1.32
C PRO A 83 8.46 21.11 2.40
N GLY A 84 8.48 20.27 3.44
CA GLY A 84 7.51 20.31 4.54
C GLY A 84 6.20 19.57 4.28
N ALA A 85 5.98 19.01 3.09
CA ALA A 85 4.85 18.13 2.83
C ALA A 85 4.94 16.86 3.68
N VAL A 86 3.78 16.35 4.11
CA VAL A 86 3.66 15.14 4.91
C VAL A 86 3.01 14.04 4.08
N MET A 87 3.65 12.88 4.01
CA MET A 87 3.08 11.73 3.32
C MET A 87 2.16 10.92 4.24
N MET A 88 0.94 10.69 3.76
CA MET A 88 0.00 9.71 4.29
C MET A 88 0.02 8.45 3.42
N ALA A 89 0.26 7.29 4.01
CA ALA A 89 0.16 6.02 3.30
C ALA A 89 -1.25 5.44 3.48
N VAL A 90 -1.98 5.25 2.38
CA VAL A 90 -3.34 4.70 2.42
C VAL A 90 -3.27 3.17 2.37
N VAL A 91 -3.62 2.50 3.47
CA VAL A 91 -3.49 1.05 3.68
C VAL A 91 -4.86 0.34 3.80
N LYS A 92 -5.91 0.95 3.25
CA LYS A 92 -7.27 0.37 3.18
C LYS A 92 -7.32 -0.96 2.44
N ALA A 93 -8.40 -1.71 2.63
CA ALA A 93 -8.65 -3.03 2.05
C ALA A 93 -7.52 -4.03 2.34
N SER A 94 -7.00 -4.04 3.57
CA SER A 94 -5.81 -4.82 3.95
C SER A 94 -4.61 -4.56 3.03
N SER A 95 -4.34 -3.28 2.75
CA SER A 95 -3.37 -2.87 1.74
C SER A 95 -3.60 -3.55 0.39
N TYR A 96 -4.86 -3.56 -0.07
CA TYR A 96 -5.27 -4.22 -1.32
C TYR A 96 -4.89 -5.72 -1.36
N GLY A 97 -4.99 -6.42 -0.22
CA GLY A 97 -4.66 -7.84 -0.09
C GLY A 97 -3.21 -8.17 0.29
N HIS A 98 -2.35 -7.16 0.47
CA HIS A 98 -0.93 -7.33 0.80
C HIS A 98 -0.65 -7.40 2.32
N GLY A 99 -1.68 -7.19 3.14
CA GLY A 99 -1.62 -7.20 4.60
C GLY A 99 -1.45 -5.80 5.18
N ALA A 100 -2.50 -5.29 5.85
CA ALA A 100 -2.51 -3.95 6.44
C ALA A 100 -1.30 -3.66 7.35
N VAL A 101 -1.11 -4.48 8.38
CA VAL A 101 -0.09 -4.26 9.42
C VAL A 101 1.36 -4.24 8.90
N PRO A 102 1.86 -5.26 8.17
CA PRO A 102 3.24 -5.26 7.69
C PRO A 102 3.52 -4.11 6.71
N VAL A 103 2.57 -3.80 5.83
CA VAL A 103 2.67 -2.68 4.88
C VAL A 103 2.66 -1.34 5.62
N ALA A 104 1.76 -1.14 6.57
CA ALA A 104 1.69 0.08 7.37
C ALA A 104 3.00 0.35 8.11
N LYS A 105 3.57 -0.66 8.77
CA LYS A 105 4.87 -0.55 9.44
C LYS A 105 5.98 -0.20 8.45
N ALA A 106 6.01 -0.86 7.30
CA ALA A 106 7.00 -0.58 6.26
C ALA A 106 6.92 0.88 5.75
N CYS A 107 5.72 1.39 5.48
CA CYS A 107 5.50 2.77 5.06
C CYS A 107 5.94 3.78 6.13
N LEU A 108 5.62 3.52 7.40
CA LEU A 108 6.02 4.38 8.51
C LEU A 108 7.56 4.40 8.70
N GLU A 109 8.20 3.23 8.62
CA GLU A 109 9.67 3.11 8.65
C GLU A 109 10.33 3.83 7.46
N ALA A 110 9.67 3.87 6.31
CA ALA A 110 10.14 4.58 5.13
C ALA A 110 9.94 6.10 5.19
N GLY A 111 9.17 6.60 6.16
CA GLY A 111 9.04 8.03 6.43
C GLY A 111 7.62 8.59 6.34
N ALA A 112 6.62 7.78 5.95
CA ALA A 112 5.23 8.20 6.05
C ALA A 112 4.90 8.57 7.51
N LYS A 113 4.10 9.62 7.72
CA LYS A 113 3.76 10.10 9.08
C LYS A 113 2.30 9.88 9.43
N TRP A 114 1.46 9.58 8.45
CA TRP A 114 0.05 9.30 8.61
C TRP A 114 -0.32 8.00 7.90
N LEU A 115 -1.38 7.37 8.37
CA LEU A 115 -2.02 6.25 7.69
C LEU A 115 -3.47 6.61 7.34
N GLY A 116 -3.93 6.18 6.17
CA GLY A 116 -5.33 6.29 5.76
C GLY A 116 -5.97 4.90 5.61
N VAL A 117 -7.18 4.71 6.12
CA VAL A 117 -7.98 3.48 5.98
C VAL A 117 -9.39 3.79 5.50
N ALA A 118 -10.16 2.80 5.07
CA ALA A 118 -11.53 3.00 4.63
C ALA A 118 -12.53 2.83 5.77
N LEU A 119 -12.28 1.89 6.68
CA LEU A 119 -13.21 1.52 7.75
C LEU A 119 -12.60 1.72 9.14
N LEU A 120 -13.46 1.93 10.13
CA LEU A 120 -13.06 2.03 11.53
C LEU A 120 -12.40 0.73 12.01
N GLU A 121 -12.89 -0.43 11.58
CA GLU A 121 -12.36 -1.76 11.92
C GLU A 121 -10.89 -1.92 11.49
N GLU A 122 -10.53 -1.37 10.33
CA GLU A 122 -9.16 -1.36 9.82
C GLU A 122 -8.27 -0.47 10.70
N ALA A 123 -8.74 0.71 11.10
CA ALA A 123 -8.00 1.58 12.03
C ALA A 123 -7.79 0.88 13.38
N LEU A 124 -8.82 0.21 13.90
CA LEU A 124 -8.73 -0.56 15.14
C LEU A 124 -7.78 -1.77 15.02
N GLU A 125 -7.70 -2.40 13.85
CA GLU A 125 -6.69 -3.44 13.57
C GLU A 125 -5.27 -2.89 13.71
N LEU A 126 -5.00 -1.73 13.12
CA LEU A 126 -3.69 -1.07 13.23
C LEU A 126 -3.36 -0.71 14.69
N ARG A 127 -4.34 -0.21 15.45
CA ARG A 127 -4.18 0.09 16.89
C ARG A 127 -3.86 -1.16 17.70
N ARG A 128 -4.60 -2.26 17.51
CA ARG A 128 -4.30 -3.56 18.14
C ARG A 128 -2.91 -4.09 17.79
N ALA A 129 -2.40 -3.76 16.61
CA ALA A 129 -1.05 -4.11 16.18
C ALA A 129 0.07 -3.19 16.74
N GLY A 130 -0.28 -2.25 17.63
CA GLY A 130 0.64 -1.34 18.30
C GLY A 130 1.05 -0.12 17.48
N ILE A 131 0.34 0.20 16.39
CA ILE A 131 0.62 1.39 15.59
C ILE A 131 0.04 2.62 16.30
N THR A 132 0.90 3.56 16.67
CA THR A 132 0.55 4.80 17.37
C THR A 132 0.58 6.03 16.47
N SER A 133 1.04 5.90 15.22
CA SER A 133 1.00 7.01 14.25
C SER A 133 -0.44 7.45 13.98
N PRO A 134 -0.66 8.72 13.61
CA PRO A 134 -1.98 9.21 13.22
C PRO A 134 -2.64 8.35 12.13
N VAL A 135 -3.91 7.99 12.36
CA VAL A 135 -4.74 7.21 11.43
C VAL A 135 -5.99 8.02 11.10
N LEU A 136 -6.28 8.15 9.80
CA LEU A 136 -7.51 8.75 9.28
C LEU A 136 -8.39 7.67 8.65
N VAL A 137 -9.63 7.58 9.12
CA VAL A 137 -10.70 6.86 8.42
C VAL A 137 -11.27 7.80 7.36
N LEU A 138 -11.10 7.41 6.09
CA LEU A 138 -11.52 8.19 4.92
C LEU A 138 -13.01 8.05 4.60
N GLY A 139 -13.65 7.01 5.16
CA GLY A 139 -15.07 6.73 5.02
C GLY A 139 -15.90 7.27 6.19
N ALA A 140 -17.22 7.27 6.01
CA ALA A 140 -18.14 7.66 7.06
C ALA A 140 -18.12 6.65 8.22
N ILE A 141 -18.04 7.17 9.46
CA ILE A 141 -18.20 6.37 10.68
C ILE A 141 -19.65 6.54 11.16
N PRO A 142 -20.40 5.44 11.40
CA PRO A 142 -21.73 5.54 11.97
C PRO A 142 -21.64 6.05 13.43
N PRO A 143 -22.67 6.74 13.97
CA PRO A 143 -22.60 7.35 15.31
C PRO A 143 -22.14 6.40 16.43
N GLU A 144 -22.49 5.13 16.34
CA GLU A 144 -22.12 4.07 17.28
C GLU A 144 -20.60 3.82 17.33
N GLY A 145 -19.89 4.11 16.24
CA GLY A 145 -18.44 3.98 16.11
C GLY A 145 -17.66 5.22 16.57
N MET A 146 -18.31 6.36 16.78
CA MET A 146 -17.61 7.63 17.06
C MET A 146 -16.93 7.62 18.44
N GLU A 147 -17.58 7.08 19.46
CA GLU A 147 -17.01 7.01 20.82
C GLU A 147 -15.71 6.20 20.83
N VAL A 148 -15.70 5.05 20.16
CA VAL A 148 -14.49 4.23 20.06
C VAL A 148 -13.43 4.89 19.18
N ALA A 149 -13.81 5.59 18.10
CA ALA A 149 -12.85 6.32 17.27
C ALA A 149 -12.13 7.41 18.09
N VAL A 150 -12.86 8.18 18.91
CA VAL A 150 -12.28 9.18 19.80
C VAL A 150 -11.36 8.53 20.85
N ARG A 151 -11.83 7.46 21.51
CA ARG A 151 -11.05 6.75 22.54
C ARG A 151 -9.73 6.20 22.02
N GLU A 152 -9.71 5.71 20.79
CA GLU A 152 -8.54 5.10 20.15
C GLU A 152 -7.71 6.11 19.33
N GLU A 153 -7.99 7.40 19.49
CA GLU A 153 -7.31 8.50 18.80
C GLU A 153 -7.29 8.33 17.27
N ILE A 154 -8.45 8.02 16.70
CA ILE A 154 -8.66 7.83 15.27
C ILE A 154 -9.30 9.11 14.71
N SER A 155 -8.67 9.71 13.71
CA SER A 155 -9.25 10.82 12.94
C SER A 155 -10.28 10.26 11.95
N PHE A 156 -11.33 11.02 11.67
CA PHE A 156 -12.36 10.65 10.70
C PHE A 156 -12.91 11.88 9.98
N THR A 157 -13.46 11.67 8.78
CA THR A 157 -14.10 12.70 7.93
C THR A 157 -15.53 12.98 8.36
#